data_AF-A0A7V3JPH7-F1
#
_entry.id   AF-A0A7V3JPH7-F1
#
_cell.length_a   1.000
_cell.length_b   1.000
_cell.length_c   1.000
_cell.angle_alpha   90.00
_cell.angle_beta   90.00
_cell.angle_gamma   90.00
#
_symmetry.space_group_name_H-M   'P 1'
#
loop_
_entity.id
_entity.type
_entity.pdbx_description
1 polymer ?
#
loop_
_entity_poly.entity_id
_entity_poly.type
_entity_poly.pdbx_seq_one_letter_code
_entity_poly.pdbx_strand_id
1 'polypeptide(L)'
;ILQRVGRVPLPPYIRKGEMVEADREAYQTVFARHPGAVAAPTAGLHFTESLLRKLQRMGVVLAWVTLHVGPGTFKPIVAQRLAEHRMHAEWADLTEATVRTIEAARQRGGRVVAVGTTCVRVLETAALEGALKPFTGLTDLFIRPPYQFRAVDALMTNFHLPRTTLLVLAYTFGGRDLIARAYQEAIREEYRFYSYGDAMLIL
;
A
#
# COMPACT_ATOMS: atom_id res chain seq x y z
N ILE A 1 4.61 27.58 -1.25
CA ILE A 1 5.94 27.29 -1.88
C ILE A 1 6.11 25.79 -2.18
N LEU A 2 5.83 24.87 -1.25
CA LEU A 2 5.85 23.40 -1.52
C LEU A 2 4.95 22.94 -2.69
N GLN A 3 3.74 23.48 -2.85
CA GLN A 3 2.86 23.19 -4.00
C GLN A 3 3.42 23.67 -5.36
N ARG A 4 4.32 24.67 -5.35
CA ARG A 4 4.94 25.21 -6.57
C ARG A 4 6.20 24.44 -7.01
N VAL A 5 6.76 23.58 -6.15
CA VAL A 5 8.03 22.86 -6.39
C VAL A 5 7.88 21.33 -6.24
N GLY A 6 6.76 20.84 -5.70
CA GLY A 6 6.48 19.40 -5.57
C GLY A 6 6.27 18.75 -6.94
N ARG A 7 7.16 17.81 -7.28
CA ARG A 7 6.99 16.86 -8.38
C ARG A 7 6.27 15.62 -7.85
N VAL A 8 5.30 15.11 -8.61
CA VAL A 8 4.78 13.75 -8.43
C VAL A 8 5.96 12.80 -8.68
N PRO A 9 6.34 11.94 -7.72
CA PRO A 9 7.39 10.93 -7.86
C PRO A 9 6.83 9.81 -8.73
N LEU A 10 6.73 10.07 -10.03
CA LEU A 10 6.35 9.05 -10.96
C LEU A 10 7.40 7.95 -10.89
N PRO A 11 6.96 6.70 -10.71
CA PRO A 11 7.88 5.60 -10.77
C PRO A 11 8.64 5.56 -12.12
N PRO A 12 9.88 5.04 -12.15
CA PRO A 12 10.83 5.25 -13.26
C PRO A 12 10.42 4.62 -14.61
N TYR A 13 9.37 3.82 -14.66
CA TYR A 13 8.82 3.26 -15.90
C TYR A 13 7.77 4.18 -16.53
N ILE A 14 7.19 5.13 -15.80
CA ILE A 14 6.29 6.14 -16.35
C ILE A 14 7.15 7.31 -16.80
N ARG A 15 7.37 7.43 -18.11
CA ARG A 15 8.17 8.52 -18.72
C ARG A 15 9.53 8.74 -18.00
N LYS A 16 10.21 7.69 -17.56
CA LYS A 16 11.48 7.80 -16.81
C LYS A 16 11.39 8.63 -15.51
N GLY A 17 10.20 8.71 -14.92
CA GLY A 17 9.91 9.54 -13.76
C GLY A 17 9.61 11.00 -14.09
N GLU A 18 9.46 11.36 -15.37
CA GLU A 18 9.14 12.73 -15.80
C GLU A 18 7.64 13.02 -15.72
N MET A 19 7.30 13.94 -14.82
CA MET A 19 5.95 14.44 -14.61
C MET A 19 5.54 15.43 -15.70
N VAL A 20 4.32 15.28 -16.22
CA VAL A 20 3.57 16.30 -16.97
C VAL A 20 2.45 16.86 -16.10
N GLU A 21 1.88 18.00 -16.46
CA GLU A 21 0.87 18.66 -15.62
C GLU A 21 -0.36 17.78 -15.35
N ALA A 22 -0.79 17.00 -16.35
CA ALA A 22 -1.91 16.06 -16.21
C ALA A 22 -1.70 14.97 -15.14
N ASP A 23 -0.45 14.63 -14.80
CA ASP A 23 -0.16 13.65 -13.76
C ASP A 23 -0.48 14.17 -12.37
N ARG A 24 -0.45 15.50 -12.17
CA ARG A 24 -0.80 16.08 -10.87
C ARG A 24 -2.24 15.81 -10.50
N GLU A 25 -3.13 15.75 -11.48
CA GLU A 25 -4.53 15.41 -11.28
C GLU A 25 -4.72 13.89 -11.26
N ALA A 26 -4.13 13.17 -12.23
CA ALA A 26 -4.33 11.72 -12.38
C ALA A 26 -3.64 10.86 -11.30
N TYR A 27 -2.59 11.37 -10.66
CA TYR A 27 -1.85 10.66 -9.61
C TYR A 27 -2.39 10.92 -8.19
N GLN A 28 -3.43 11.76 -8.06
CA GLN A 28 -4.11 11.96 -6.79
C GLN A 28 -5.23 10.94 -6.66
N THR A 29 -5.21 10.18 -5.57
CA THR A 29 -6.33 9.30 -5.21
C THR A 29 -7.46 10.14 -4.62
N VAL A 30 -8.69 9.61 -4.68
CA VAL A 30 -9.85 10.14 -3.92
C VAL A 30 -9.59 10.18 -2.39
N PHE A 31 -8.46 9.64 -1.95
CA PHE A 31 -8.01 9.51 -0.57
C PHE A 31 -7.02 10.60 -0.14
N ALA A 32 -6.44 11.35 -1.08
CA ALA A 32 -5.43 12.35 -0.79
C ALA A 32 -6.03 13.62 -0.16
N ARG A 33 -6.22 13.58 1.17
CA ARG A 33 -6.74 14.72 1.96
C ARG A 33 -5.68 15.75 2.34
N HIS A 34 -4.39 15.38 2.28
CA HIS A 34 -3.26 16.28 2.59
C HIS A 34 -2.33 16.45 1.38
N PRO A 35 -2.12 17.68 0.88
CA PRO A 35 -1.08 17.97 -0.11
C PRO A 35 0.30 17.64 0.49
N GLY A 36 1.00 16.65 -0.04
CA GLY A 36 2.36 16.30 0.42
C GLY A 36 2.67 14.80 0.53
N ALA A 37 1.67 13.92 0.43
CA ALA A 37 1.94 12.49 0.24
C ALA A 37 2.63 12.33 -1.13
N VAL A 38 3.93 12.05 -1.09
CA VAL A 38 4.80 12.10 -2.26
C VAL A 38 4.27 11.12 -3.31
N ALA A 39 3.91 9.87 -2.98
CA ALA A 39 3.14 9.02 -3.91
C ALA A 39 1.80 8.58 -3.31
N ALA A 40 0.72 8.73 -4.08
CA ALA A 40 -0.55 8.12 -3.73
C ALA A 40 -0.44 6.59 -3.83
N PRO A 41 -1.05 5.82 -2.90
CA PRO A 41 -1.11 4.38 -3.03
C PRO A 41 -1.87 4.05 -4.31
N THR A 42 -1.17 3.52 -5.31
CA THR A 42 -1.74 3.32 -6.66
C THR A 42 -2.87 2.30 -6.68
N ALA A 43 -2.90 1.36 -5.72
CA ALA A 43 -4.04 0.48 -5.47
C ALA A 43 -5.32 1.26 -5.08
N GLY A 44 -5.16 2.46 -4.51
CA GLY A 44 -6.26 3.35 -4.20
C GLY A 44 -6.89 4.04 -5.42
N LEU A 45 -6.21 4.04 -6.58
CA LEU A 45 -6.74 4.62 -7.82
C LEU A 45 -7.93 3.83 -8.38
N HIS A 46 -8.12 2.59 -7.94
CA HIS A 46 -9.28 1.76 -8.30
C HIS A 46 -10.56 2.19 -7.59
N PHE A 47 -10.49 3.08 -6.60
CA PHE A 47 -11.66 3.57 -5.87
C PHE A 47 -12.18 4.85 -6.48
N THR A 48 -13.44 4.82 -6.89
CA THR A 48 -14.21 6.01 -7.25
C THR A 48 -15.02 6.49 -6.04
N GLU A 49 -15.41 7.77 -6.03
CA GLU A 49 -16.33 8.27 -5.00
C GLU A 49 -17.65 7.48 -4.94
N SER A 50 -18.16 7.07 -6.09
CA SER A 50 -19.40 6.27 -6.17
C SER A 50 -19.23 4.90 -5.51
N LEU A 51 -18.07 4.25 -5.71
CA LEU A 51 -17.73 3.00 -5.06
C LEU A 51 -17.58 3.17 -3.54
N LEU A 52 -16.87 4.21 -3.08
CA LEU A 52 -16.72 4.49 -1.66
C LEU A 52 -18.06 4.74 -0.97
N ARG A 53 -18.94 5.54 -1.59
CA ARG A 53 -20.30 5.76 -1.07
C ARG A 53 -21.12 4.47 -1.05
N LYS A 54 -20.91 3.55 -2.01
CA LYS A 54 -21.56 2.22 -2.00
C LYS A 54 -21.06 1.38 -0.83
N LEU A 55 -19.75 1.32 -0.61
CA LEU A 55 -19.14 0.60 0.52
C LEU A 55 -19.63 1.12 1.87
N GLN A 56 -19.67 2.45 2.05
CA GLN A 56 -20.19 3.06 3.28
C GLN A 56 -21.66 2.73 3.52
N ARG A 57 -22.51 2.74 2.48
CA ARG A 57 -23.91 2.31 2.58
C ARG A 57 -24.07 0.82 2.94
N MET A 58 -23.07 -0.01 2.61
CA MET A 58 -23.01 -1.41 3.03
C MET A 58 -22.44 -1.58 4.46
N GLY A 59 -22.17 -0.49 5.18
CA GLY A 59 -21.62 -0.52 6.54
C GLY A 59 -20.10 -0.66 6.60
N VAL A 60 -19.38 -0.58 5.48
CA VAL A 60 -17.91 -0.58 5.47
C VAL A 60 -17.41 0.76 6.01
N VAL A 61 -16.56 0.69 7.04
CA VAL A 61 -15.93 1.85 7.64
C VAL A 61 -14.65 2.20 6.88
N LEU A 62 -14.47 3.48 6.56
CA LEU A 62 -13.27 3.98 5.90
C LEU A 62 -12.34 4.62 6.95
N ALA A 63 -11.06 4.26 6.91
CA ALA A 63 -10.03 4.77 7.80
C ALA A 63 -8.79 5.15 6.98
N TRP A 64 -8.05 6.16 7.43
CA TRP A 64 -6.95 6.77 6.66
C TRP A 64 -5.62 6.63 7.39
N VAL A 65 -4.58 6.30 6.62
CA VAL A 65 -3.19 6.25 7.08
C VAL A 65 -2.33 7.11 6.16
N THR A 66 -1.27 7.69 6.69
CA THR A 66 -0.34 8.52 5.92
C THR A 66 1.02 7.82 5.85
N LEU A 67 1.58 7.70 4.64
CA LEU A 67 2.98 7.32 4.42
C LEU A 67 3.59 8.26 3.40
N HIS A 68 4.69 8.90 3.75
CA HIS A 68 5.50 9.71 2.85
C HIS A 68 6.49 8.78 2.16
N VAL A 69 6.05 8.21 1.05
CA VAL A 69 6.89 7.30 0.26
C VAL A 69 7.99 8.06 -0.47
N GLY A 70 9.21 7.54 -0.36
CA GLY A 70 10.38 8.07 -1.05
C GLY A 70 10.67 7.29 -2.35
N PRO A 71 11.62 7.76 -3.17
CA PRO A 71 12.07 7.06 -4.38
C PRO A 71 12.56 5.63 -4.11
N GLY A 72 12.94 5.31 -2.87
CA GLY A 72 13.41 4.00 -2.44
C GLY A 72 12.36 2.88 -2.54
N THR A 73 11.07 3.18 -2.37
CA THR A 73 10.00 2.17 -2.33
C THR A 73 9.86 1.38 -3.63
N PHE A 74 10.17 2.01 -4.77
CA PHE A 74 10.04 1.39 -6.09
C PHE A 74 11.35 0.79 -6.62
N LYS A 75 12.44 0.85 -5.85
CA LYS A 75 13.73 0.32 -6.29
C LYS A 75 13.71 -1.22 -6.26
N PRO A 76 14.25 -1.89 -7.30
CA PRO A 76 14.44 -3.33 -7.27
C PRO A 76 15.32 -3.78 -6.10
N ILE A 77 15.04 -4.97 -5.56
CA ILE A 77 15.92 -5.63 -4.61
C ILE A 77 17.16 -6.10 -5.38
N VAL A 78 18.31 -5.50 -5.04
CA VAL A 78 19.63 -5.89 -5.60
C VAL A 78 20.34 -6.95 -4.76
N ALA A 79 19.91 -7.16 -3.51
CA ALA A 79 20.49 -8.15 -2.61
C ALA A 79 20.18 -9.58 -3.10
N GLN A 80 21.14 -10.50 -2.93
CA GLN A 80 20.95 -11.90 -3.32
C GLN A 80 20.02 -12.64 -2.35
N ARG A 81 20.12 -12.34 -1.05
CA ARG A 81 19.22 -12.88 -0.03
C ARG A 81 18.30 -11.79 0.47
N LEU A 82 17.02 -12.11 0.65
CA LEU A 82 16.06 -11.17 1.25
C LEU A 82 16.56 -10.67 2.60
N ALA A 83 17.21 -11.56 3.39
CA ALA A 83 17.84 -11.26 4.69
C ALA A 83 18.72 -9.99 4.68
N GLU A 84 19.43 -9.75 3.58
CA GLU A 84 20.44 -8.70 3.43
C GLU A 84 19.87 -7.38 2.89
N HIS A 85 18.64 -7.39 2.39
CA HIS A 85 18.01 -6.18 1.87
C HIS A 85 17.68 -5.22 3.01
N ARG A 86 18.17 -3.98 2.88
CA ARG A 86 17.83 -2.87 3.78
C ARG A 86 16.73 -2.03 3.16
N MET A 87 15.62 -1.91 3.87
CA MET A 87 14.54 -1.01 3.48
C MET A 87 14.97 0.44 3.68
N HIS A 88 14.49 1.30 2.80
CA HIS A 88 14.55 2.73 3.02
C HIS A 88 13.49 3.12 4.06
N ALA A 89 13.92 3.85 5.09
CA ALA A 89 13.02 4.38 6.09
C ALA A 89 12.10 5.45 5.47
N GLU A 90 10.80 5.35 5.76
CA GLU A 90 9.78 6.29 5.27
C GLU A 90 8.97 6.80 6.44
N TRP A 91 8.62 8.08 6.41
CA TRP A 91 7.83 8.67 7.49
C TRP A 91 6.37 8.27 7.35
N ALA A 92 5.76 7.81 8.43
CA ALA A 92 4.36 7.44 8.50
C ALA A 92 3.66 8.12 9.68
N ASP A 93 2.34 8.25 9.53
CA ASP A 93 1.45 8.69 10.60
C ASP A 93 0.14 7.87 10.60
N LEU A 94 -0.19 7.39 11.80
CA LEU A 94 -1.39 6.66 12.15
C LEU A 94 -1.98 7.30 13.41
N THR A 95 -2.97 8.17 13.21
CA THR A 95 -3.61 8.91 14.29
C THR A 95 -4.36 8.00 15.27
N GLU A 96 -4.52 8.46 16.51
CA GLU A 96 -5.34 7.77 17.51
C GLU A 96 -6.79 7.59 17.05
N ALA A 97 -7.36 8.57 16.35
CA ALA A 97 -8.71 8.46 15.79
C ALA A 97 -8.81 7.32 14.76
N THR A 98 -7.80 7.14 13.90
CA THR A 98 -7.72 6.02 12.96
C THR A 98 -7.65 4.69 13.70
N VAL A 99 -6.79 4.59 14.72
CA VAL A 99 -6.66 3.36 15.52
C VAL A 99 -7.99 2.98 16.19
N ARG A 100 -8.63 3.93 16.89
CA ARG A 100 -9.94 3.71 17.51
C ARG A 100 -11.00 3.26 16.51
N THR A 101 -10.97 3.81 15.29
CA THR A 101 -11.89 3.43 14.20
C THR A 101 -11.68 1.97 13.79
N ILE A 102 -10.42 1.55 13.62
CA ILE A 102 -10.04 0.19 13.26
C ILE A 102 -10.40 -0.80 14.38
N GLU A 103 -10.06 -0.48 15.62
CA GLU A 103 -10.37 -1.32 16.79
C GLU A 103 -11.88 -1.49 16.98
N ALA A 104 -12.66 -0.41 16.86
CA ALA A 104 -14.11 -0.50 16.94
C ALA A 104 -14.70 -1.39 15.84
N ALA A 105 -14.13 -1.36 14.62
CA ALA A 105 -14.54 -2.27 13.55
C ALA A 105 -14.20 -3.73 13.89
N ARG A 106 -13.01 -4.01 14.43
CA ARG A 106 -12.62 -5.36 14.88
C ARG A 106 -13.49 -5.89 16.03
N GLN A 107 -13.82 -5.04 17.01
CA GLN A 107 -14.69 -5.40 18.14
C GLN A 107 -16.10 -5.80 17.70
N ARG A 108 -16.56 -5.31 16.55
CA ARG A 108 -17.83 -5.73 15.91
C ARG A 108 -17.70 -6.99 15.04
N GLY A 109 -16.57 -7.69 15.10
CA GLY A 109 -16.27 -8.85 14.25
C GLY A 109 -15.91 -8.50 12.80
N GLY A 110 -15.59 -7.23 12.54
CA GLY A 110 -15.17 -6.77 11.22
C GLY A 110 -13.72 -7.15 10.87
N ARG A 111 -13.41 -7.13 9.58
CA ARG A 111 -12.06 -7.32 9.04
C ARG A 111 -11.40 -5.99 8.67
N VAL A 112 -10.09 -5.91 8.83
CA VAL A 112 -9.24 -4.81 8.37
C VAL A 112 -8.68 -5.14 6.99
N VAL A 113 -9.22 -4.46 5.98
CA VAL A 113 -8.76 -4.56 4.59
C VAL A 113 -7.80 -3.41 4.29
N ALA A 114 -6.51 -3.72 4.13
CA ALA A 114 -5.52 -2.72 3.75
C ALA A 114 -5.57 -2.48 2.23
N VAL A 115 -5.64 -1.21 1.82
CA VAL A 115 -5.58 -0.80 0.40
C VAL A 115 -4.15 -0.33 0.10
N GLY A 116 -3.37 -1.21 -0.50
CA GLY A 116 -1.97 -0.99 -0.85
C GLY A 116 -1.00 -1.52 0.21
N THR A 117 0.13 -2.03 -0.26
CA THR A 117 1.25 -2.55 0.54
C THR A 117 1.84 -1.50 1.51
N THR A 118 1.81 -0.24 1.12
CA THR A 118 2.15 0.91 1.97
C THR A 118 1.29 0.95 3.24
N CYS A 119 -0.03 0.79 3.12
CA CYS A 119 -0.93 0.78 4.27
C CYS A 119 -0.62 -0.40 5.20
N VAL A 120 -0.31 -1.57 4.62
CA VAL A 120 0.12 -2.74 5.39
C VAL A 120 1.35 -2.43 6.23
N ARG A 121 2.41 -1.86 5.63
CA ARG A 121 3.64 -1.52 6.36
C ARG A 121 3.39 -0.57 7.53
N VAL A 122 2.55 0.45 7.36
CA VAL A 122 2.20 1.39 8.43
C VAL A 122 1.47 0.68 9.57
N LEU A 123 0.39 -0.05 9.25
CA LEU A 123 -0.43 -0.74 10.24
C LEU A 123 0.36 -1.81 10.99
N GLU A 124 1.20 -2.57 10.27
CA GLU A 124 2.03 -3.61 10.87
C GLU A 124 3.17 -3.03 11.71
N THR A 125 3.75 -1.88 11.31
CA THR A 125 4.72 -1.16 12.16
C THR A 125 4.08 -0.72 13.48
N ALA A 126 2.86 -0.17 13.39
CA ALA A 126 2.09 0.26 14.54
C ALA A 126 1.59 -0.90 15.43
N ALA A 127 1.71 -2.16 15.00
CA ALA A 127 1.30 -3.36 15.73
C ALA A 127 2.47 -4.25 16.15
N LEU A 128 3.73 -3.78 16.03
CA LEU A 128 4.92 -4.54 16.43
C LEU A 128 4.95 -4.92 17.92
N GLU A 129 4.26 -4.17 18.78
CA GLU A 129 4.12 -4.47 20.20
C GLU A 129 2.91 -5.37 20.53
N GLY A 130 2.25 -5.92 19.51
CA GLY A 130 1.16 -6.90 19.64
C GLY A 130 -0.24 -6.32 19.41
N ALA A 131 -0.52 -5.12 19.93
CA ALA A 131 -1.75 -4.39 19.65
C ALA A 131 -1.46 -3.19 18.74
N LEU A 132 -2.45 -2.79 17.93
CA LEU A 132 -2.35 -1.61 17.08
C LEU A 132 -2.36 -0.35 17.95
N LYS A 133 -1.32 0.48 17.85
CA LYS A 133 -1.20 1.73 18.62
C LYS A 133 -1.06 2.94 17.69
N PRO A 134 -1.36 4.16 18.15
CA PRO A 134 -1.05 5.37 17.40
C PRO A 134 0.46 5.41 17.11
N PHE A 135 0.83 5.85 15.90
CA PHE A 135 2.23 5.85 15.47
C PHE A 135 2.53 7.07 14.62
N THR A 136 3.61 7.77 14.94
CA THR A 136 4.17 8.82 14.08
C THR A 136 5.69 8.67 14.09
N GLY A 137 6.30 8.47 12.93
CA GLY A 137 7.74 8.27 12.85
C GLY A 137 8.20 7.57 11.58
N LEU A 138 9.46 7.14 11.58
CA LEU A 138 10.03 6.40 10.47
C LEU A 138 9.73 4.91 10.58
N THR A 139 9.30 4.31 9.48
CA THR A 139 9.21 2.86 9.32
C THR A 139 10.14 2.38 8.22
N ASP A 140 11.00 1.44 8.55
CA ASP A 140 11.82 0.64 7.65
C ASP A 140 11.41 -0.84 7.69
N LEU A 141 10.19 -1.14 8.16
CA LEU A 141 9.71 -2.50 8.30
C LEU A 141 9.74 -3.24 6.96
N PHE A 142 10.56 -4.29 6.89
CA PHE A 142 10.60 -5.20 5.75
C PHE A 142 9.76 -6.45 6.01
N ILE A 143 8.53 -6.46 5.50
CA ILE A 143 7.65 -7.61 5.58
C ILE A 143 8.14 -8.68 4.59
N ARG A 144 8.67 -9.78 5.13
CA ARG A 144 9.20 -10.94 4.40
C ARG A 144 9.04 -12.22 5.25
N PRO A 145 9.02 -13.42 4.66
CA PRO A 145 8.84 -14.64 5.44
C PRO A 145 10.06 -14.93 6.37
N PRO A 146 9.83 -15.51 7.56
CA PRO A 146 8.53 -15.68 8.21
C PRO A 146 8.01 -14.33 8.76
N TYR A 147 6.70 -14.08 8.61
CA TYR A 147 6.04 -12.91 9.17
C TYR A 147 4.62 -13.27 9.61
N GLN A 148 4.19 -12.80 10.77
CA GLN A 148 2.82 -12.94 11.25
C GLN A 148 2.15 -11.57 11.22
N PHE A 149 1.14 -11.43 10.38
CA PHE A 149 0.33 -10.22 10.30
C PHE A 149 -0.54 -10.10 11.55
N ARG A 150 -0.61 -8.89 12.10
CA ARG A 150 -1.34 -8.61 13.35
C ARG A 150 -2.44 -7.58 13.16
N ALA A 151 -2.24 -6.64 12.24
CA ALA A 151 -3.12 -5.51 12.03
C ALA A 151 -4.01 -5.66 10.80
N VAL A 152 -3.62 -6.47 9.82
CA VAL A 152 -4.28 -6.59 8.51
C VAL A 152 -4.83 -8.00 8.30
N ASP A 153 -6.11 -8.11 7.94
CA ASP A 153 -6.78 -9.39 7.67
C ASP A 153 -6.91 -9.67 6.15
N ALA A 154 -6.97 -8.63 5.32
CA ALA A 154 -7.05 -8.75 3.87
C ALA A 154 -6.26 -7.62 3.19
N LEU A 155 -5.77 -7.86 1.98
CA LEU A 155 -4.95 -6.92 1.22
C LEU A 155 -5.52 -6.72 -0.19
N MET A 156 -5.85 -5.48 -0.54
CA MET A 156 -6.06 -5.05 -1.92
C MET A 156 -4.79 -4.37 -2.44
N THR A 157 -4.20 -4.86 -3.52
CA THR A 157 -2.96 -4.31 -4.09
C THR A 157 -2.90 -4.51 -5.60
N ASN A 158 -2.00 -3.83 -6.30
CA ASN A 158 -1.75 -4.09 -7.71
C ASN A 158 -0.93 -5.37 -7.92
N PHE A 159 -0.80 -5.82 -9.17
CA PHE A 159 0.23 -6.79 -9.53
C PHE A 159 1.61 -6.12 -9.59
N HIS A 160 2.60 -6.74 -8.96
CA HIS A 160 3.93 -6.17 -8.73
C HIS A 160 5.00 -6.85 -9.59
N LEU A 161 6.03 -6.09 -9.96
CA LEU A 161 7.13 -6.63 -10.75
C LEU A 161 7.97 -7.65 -9.95
N PRO A 162 8.61 -8.62 -10.64
CA PRO A 162 9.60 -9.50 -10.05
C PRO A 162 10.70 -8.74 -9.31
N ARG A 163 11.25 -9.34 -8.25
CA ARG A 163 12.35 -8.78 -7.45
C ARG A 163 12.05 -7.40 -6.82
N THR A 164 10.79 -7.15 -6.48
CA THR A 164 10.38 -5.96 -5.70
C THR A 164 9.98 -6.33 -4.27
N THR A 165 10.18 -5.41 -3.33
CA THR A 165 9.74 -5.57 -1.94
C THR A 165 8.22 -5.70 -1.83
N LEU A 166 7.49 -5.05 -2.76
CA LEU A 166 6.03 -5.15 -2.85
C LEU A 166 5.57 -6.57 -3.19
N LEU A 167 6.24 -7.22 -4.16
CA LEU A 167 5.97 -8.61 -4.49
C LEU A 167 6.29 -9.53 -3.32
N VAL A 168 7.42 -9.31 -2.64
CA VAL A 168 7.79 -10.08 -1.43
C VAL A 168 6.70 -9.97 -0.37
N LEU A 169 6.16 -8.78 -0.12
CA LEU A 169 5.05 -8.59 0.81
C LEU A 169 3.80 -9.36 0.38
N ALA A 170 3.40 -9.27 -0.90
CA ALA A 170 2.25 -10.01 -1.42
C ALA A 170 2.41 -11.53 -1.24
N TYR A 171 3.59 -12.07 -1.57
CA TYR A 171 3.95 -13.48 -1.33
C TYR A 171 3.95 -13.86 0.15
N THR A 172 4.37 -12.94 1.03
CA THR A 172 4.35 -13.15 2.48
C THR A 172 2.93 -13.18 3.02
N PHE A 173 2.04 -12.34 2.46
CA PHE A 173 0.64 -12.22 2.87
C PHE A 173 -0.22 -13.40 2.39
N GLY A 174 -0.24 -13.66 1.07
CA GLY A 174 -1.09 -14.71 0.48
C GLY A 174 -0.45 -16.09 0.41
N GLY A 175 0.81 -16.23 0.83
CA GLY A 175 1.56 -17.48 0.70
C GLY A 175 2.09 -17.71 -0.72
N ARG A 176 3.19 -18.46 -0.81
CA ARG A 176 3.95 -18.59 -2.07
C ARG A 176 3.16 -19.24 -3.20
N ASP A 177 2.51 -20.36 -2.92
CA ASP A 177 1.90 -21.18 -3.97
C ASP A 177 0.60 -20.55 -4.50
N LEU A 178 -0.17 -19.92 -3.63
CA LEU A 178 -1.40 -19.23 -4.03
C LEU A 178 -1.07 -17.99 -4.88
N ILE A 179 -0.13 -17.16 -4.43
CA ILE A 179 0.26 -15.96 -5.17
C ILE A 179 0.95 -16.33 -6.49
N ALA A 180 1.79 -17.36 -6.53
CA ALA A 180 2.41 -17.83 -7.78
C ALA A 180 1.36 -18.25 -8.81
N ARG A 181 0.35 -19.04 -8.40
CA ARG A 181 -0.76 -19.44 -9.29
C ARG A 181 -1.57 -18.24 -9.76
N ALA A 182 -1.88 -17.30 -8.86
CA ALA A 182 -2.62 -16.09 -9.22
C ALA A 182 -1.87 -15.23 -10.27
N TYR A 183 -0.54 -15.14 -10.17
CA TYR A 183 0.28 -14.41 -11.16
C TYR A 183 0.35 -15.13 -12.50
N GLN A 184 0.47 -16.46 -12.51
CA GLN A 184 0.44 -17.26 -13.75
C GLN A 184 -0.90 -17.11 -14.47
N GLU A 185 -2.00 -17.16 -13.72
CA GLU A 185 -3.35 -16.94 -14.22
C GLU A 185 -3.50 -15.52 -14.79
N ALA A 186 -3.10 -14.50 -14.04
CA ALA A 186 -3.15 -13.10 -14.49
C ALA A 186 -2.35 -12.87 -15.78
N ILE A 187 -1.21 -13.54 -15.96
CA ILE A 187 -0.45 -13.49 -17.22
C ILE A 187 -1.21 -14.18 -18.36
N ARG A 188 -1.80 -15.36 -18.10
CA ARG A 188 -2.57 -16.11 -19.11
C ARG A 188 -3.78 -15.32 -19.60
N GLU A 189 -4.47 -14.66 -18.67
CA GLU A 189 -5.67 -13.88 -18.94
C GLU A 189 -5.37 -12.41 -19.30
N GLU A 190 -4.11 -12.09 -19.62
CA GLU A 190 -3.66 -10.77 -20.09
C GLU A 190 -4.03 -9.60 -19.16
N TYR A 191 -4.02 -9.83 -17.85
CA TYR A 191 -4.18 -8.75 -16.86
C TYR A 191 -3.09 -7.71 -17.07
N ARG A 192 -3.44 -6.46 -16.79
CA ARG A 192 -2.49 -5.35 -16.83
C ARG A 192 -1.77 -5.30 -15.49
N PHE A 193 -0.45 -5.19 -15.52
CA PHE A 193 0.36 -5.18 -14.30
C PHE A 193 0.71 -3.75 -13.89
N TYR A 194 1.22 -3.62 -12.67
CA TYR A 194 1.80 -2.40 -12.11
C TYR A 194 0.80 -1.31 -11.69
N SER A 195 1.28 -0.08 -11.49
CA SER A 195 0.52 1.01 -10.85
C SER A 195 -0.79 1.39 -11.52
N TYR A 196 -0.89 1.26 -12.84
CA TYR A 196 -2.11 1.57 -13.60
C TYR A 196 -2.76 0.32 -14.20
N GLY A 197 -2.27 -0.84 -13.79
CA GLY A 197 -2.82 -2.13 -14.20
C GLY A 197 -4.09 -2.47 -13.43
N ASP A 198 -4.33 -3.76 -13.28
CA ASP A 198 -5.45 -4.30 -12.52
C ASP A 198 -5.07 -4.52 -11.06
N ALA A 199 -6.09 -4.81 -10.24
CA ALA A 199 -5.96 -5.03 -8.81
C ALA A 199 -6.16 -6.51 -8.44
N MET A 200 -5.55 -6.90 -7.34
CA MET A 200 -5.68 -8.18 -6.68
C MET A 200 -6.20 -7.95 -5.26
N LEU A 201 -7.19 -8.74 -4.84
CA LEU A 201 -7.70 -8.79 -3.46
C LEU A 201 -7.36 -10.16 -2.86
N ILE A 202 -6.61 -10.15 -1.76
CA ILE A 202 -6.23 -11.34 -0.99
C ILE A 202 -7.05 -11.35 0.30
N LEU A 203 -7.76 -12.46 0.56
CA LEU A 203 -8.75 -12.62 1.62
C LEU A 203 -8.40 -13.72 2.61
#